data_AF-A0A920LCX8-F1
#
_entry.id   AF-A0A920LCX8-F1
#
_cell.length_a   1.000
_cell.length_b   1.000
_cell.length_c   1.000
_cell.angle_alpha   90.00
_cell.angle_beta   90.00
_cell.angle_gamma   90.00
#
_symmetry.space_group_name_H-M   'P 1'
#
loop_
_entity.id
_entity.type
_entity.pdbx_description
1 polymer ?
#
loop_
_entity_poly.entity_id
_entity_poly.type
_entity_poly.pdbx_seq_one_letter_code
_entity_poly.pdbx_strand_id
1 'polypeptide(L)'
;MEGVDDELNEKTPITIIEIYNNENSFIDRFTLPYKKGFNRVSWDLTKKIKTHITSGSSRFYSPSIRVQPGKYSFNVYTVYGGQVNKIGSKFLR
;
A
#
# COMPACT_ATOMS: atom_id res chain seq x y z
N MET A 1 11.62 31.87 -24.07
CA MET A 1 11.23 30.49 -24.44
C MET A 1 11.82 29.61 -23.34
N GLU A 2 11.08 29.43 -22.25
CA GLU A 2 11.47 28.56 -21.15
C GLU A 2 10.91 27.17 -21.44
N GLY A 3 11.81 26.21 -21.63
CA GLY A 3 11.48 24.82 -21.91
C GLY A 3 10.98 24.13 -20.65
N VAL A 4 9.67 23.87 -20.64
CA VAL A 4 9.01 22.65 -20.15
C VAL A 4 9.92 21.70 -19.36
N ASP A 5 9.96 21.89 -18.04
CA ASP A 5 10.53 20.97 -17.03
C ASP A 5 9.62 19.73 -16.80
N ASP A 6 8.91 19.23 -17.82
CA ASP A 6 7.95 18.11 -17.70
C ASP A 6 8.50 16.74 -18.12
N GLU A 7 9.76 16.65 -18.55
CA GLU A 7 10.38 15.37 -18.92
C GLU A 7 11.48 15.02 -17.91
N LEU A 8 11.15 14.12 -16.97
CA LEU A 8 12.05 13.12 -16.34
C LEU A 8 11.45 12.45 -15.09
N ASN A 9 10.17 12.66 -14.77
CA ASN A 9 9.46 11.72 -13.88
C ASN A 9 9.14 10.46 -14.66
N GLU A 10 10.13 9.57 -14.82
CA GLU A 10 9.88 8.18 -15.20
C GLU A 10 8.72 7.68 -14.33
N LYS A 11 7.59 7.33 -14.95
CA LYS A 11 6.40 6.83 -14.27
C LYS A 11 6.70 5.45 -13.69
N THR A 12 7.56 5.37 -12.68
CA THR A 12 8.00 4.10 -12.11
C THR A 12 6.77 3.37 -11.56
N PRO A 13 6.56 2.10 -11.95
CA PRO A 13 5.43 1.36 -11.44
C PRO A 13 5.50 1.26 -9.91
N ILE A 14 4.33 1.28 -9.28
CA ILE A 14 4.19 1.04 -7.84
C ILE A 14 3.38 -0.23 -7.62
N THR A 15 3.73 -0.97 -6.57
CA THR A 15 2.96 -2.13 -6.11
C THR A 15 2.09 -1.73 -4.93
N ILE A 16 0.81 -2.08 -4.98
CA ILE A 16 -0.14 -1.90 -3.88
C ILE A 16 -0.52 -3.29 -3.36
N ILE A 17 -0.44 -3.49 -2.05
CA ILE A 17 -0.90 -4.71 -1.39
C ILE A 17 -2.00 -4.31 -0.41
N GLU A 18 -3.19 -4.88 -0.57
CA GLU A 18 -4.31 -4.68 0.35
C GLU A 18 -4.51 -5.93 1.19
N ILE A 19 -4.70 -5.76 2.49
CA ILE A 19 -4.91 -6.84 3.46
C ILE A 19 -6.34 -6.80 3.98
N TYR A 20 -6.94 -7.97 4.13
CA TYR A 20 -8.31 -8.17 4.60
C TYR A 20 -8.34 -9.21 5.71
N ASN A 21 -9.26 -9.05 6.67
CA ASN A 21 -9.50 -10.06 7.70
C ASN A 21 -10.29 -11.27 7.14
N ASN A 22 -10.60 -12.22 8.02
CA ASN A 22 -11.42 -13.41 7.73
C ASN A 22 -12.86 -13.09 7.29
N GLU A 23 -13.38 -11.91 7.62
CA GLU A 23 -14.69 -11.41 7.20
C GLU A 23 -14.61 -10.64 5.87
N ASN A 24 -13.47 -10.68 5.16
CA ASN A 24 -13.19 -9.90 3.96
C ASN A 24 -13.26 -8.38 4.17
N SER A 25 -13.16 -7.90 5.41
CA SER A 25 -13.10 -6.48 5.73
C SER A 25 -11.69 -5.95 5.56
N PHE A 26 -11.55 -4.77 4.93
CA PHE A 26 -10.27 -4.09 4.72
C PHE A 26 -9.57 -3.76 6.05
N ILE A 27 -8.28 -4.08 6.13
CA ILE A 27 -7.46 -3.88 7.35
C ILE A 27 -6.37 -2.84 7.12
N ASP A 28 -5.57 -3.02 6.08
CA ASP A 28 -4.46 -2.11 5.78
C ASP A 28 -4.05 -2.18 4.30
N ARG A 29 -3.23 -1.20 3.88
CA ARG A 29 -2.66 -1.10 2.54
C ARG A 29 -1.18 -0.72 2.60
N PHE A 30 -0.35 -1.48 1.88
CA PHE A 30 1.05 -1.13 1.62
C PHE A 30 1.20 -0.59 0.20
N THR A 31 1.99 0.48 0.05
CA THR A 31 2.47 0.96 -1.24
C THR A 31 3.99 0.81 -1.25
N LEU A 32 4.51 0.09 -2.23
CA LEU A 32 5.93 -0.24 -2.37
C LEU A 32 6.38 0.09 -3.80
N PRO A 33 7.66 0.46 -4.01
CA PRO A 33 8.22 0.50 -5.36
C PRO A 33 8.07 -0.86 -6.05
N TYR A 34 7.71 -0.87 -7.33
CA TYR A 34 7.68 -2.11 -8.10
C TYR A 34 9.10 -2.65 -8.32
N LYS A 35 9.27 -3.95 -8.11
CA LYS A 35 10.50 -4.68 -8.44
C LYS A 35 10.13 -5.96 -9.18
N LYS A 36 10.73 -6.18 -10.34
CA LYS A 36 10.55 -7.41 -11.13
C LYS A 36 11.13 -8.62 -10.38
N GLY A 37 10.51 -9.79 -10.55
CA GLY A 37 10.99 -11.06 -10.00
C GLY A 37 10.32 -11.43 -8.68
N PHE A 38 11.01 -12.25 -7.88
CA PHE A 38 10.52 -12.71 -6.59
C PHE A 38 10.75 -11.66 -5.50
N ASN A 39 9.68 -11.27 -4.82
CA ASN A 39 9.70 -10.29 -3.74
C ASN A 39 9.16 -10.93 -2.45
N ARG A 40 9.79 -10.61 -1.33
CA ARG A 40 9.33 -11.00 0.01
C ARG A 40 8.87 -9.75 0.76
N VAL A 41 7.66 -9.80 1.29
CA VAL A 41 7.08 -8.74 2.11
C VAL A 41 6.75 -9.33 3.48
N SER A 42 7.16 -8.63 4.54
CA SER A 42 6.80 -8.95 5.92
C SER A 42 5.94 -7.82 6.46
N TRP A 43 4.78 -8.17 7.03
CA TRP A 43 3.89 -7.21 7.70
C TRP A 43 3.93 -7.44 9.20
N ASP A 44 4.04 -6.36 9.97
CA ASP A 44 4.18 -6.36 11.43
C ASP A 44 2.86 -6.61 12.19
N LEU A 45 1.79 -6.95 11.48
CA LEU A 45 0.44 -7.16 12.02
C LEU A 45 -0.10 -5.91 12.72
N THR A 46 0.18 -4.74 12.16
CA THR A 46 -0.42 -3.47 12.60
C THR A 46 -1.29 -2.85 11.53
N LYS A 47 -2.22 -1.98 11.95
CA LYS A 47 -2.99 -1.11 11.06
C LYS A 47 -2.90 0.33 11.54
N LYS A 48 -2.90 1.28 10.61
CA LYS A 48 -2.91 2.71 10.95
C LYS A 48 -4.23 3.10 11.61
N ILE A 49 -4.15 3.91 12.66
CA ILE A 49 -5.34 4.57 13.22
C ILE A 49 -5.67 5.75 12.31
N LYS A 50 -6.89 5.83 11.79
CA LYS A 50 -7.35 7.01 11.05
C LYS A 50 -7.55 8.16 12.05
N THR A 51 -6.55 9.02 12.20
CA THR A 51 -6.66 10.25 12.98
C THR A 51 -7.06 11.40 12.06
N HIS A 52 -8.16 12.10 12.35
CA HIS A 52 -8.58 13.30 11.60
C HIS A 52 -7.71 14.54 11.85
N ILE A 53 -6.61 14.43 12.60
CA ILE A 53 -5.84 15.58 13.08
C ILE A 53 -4.54 15.69 12.27
N THR A 54 -4.52 16.62 11.31
CA THR A 54 -3.29 17.12 10.71
C THR A 54 -2.76 18.26 11.58
N SER A 55 -1.96 17.95 12.59
CA SER A 55 -1.29 18.97 13.41
C SER A 55 -0.04 19.45 12.69
N GLY A 56 0.11 20.77 12.51
CA GLY A 56 1.18 21.45 11.75
C GLY A 56 2.59 21.39 12.39
N SER A 57 2.91 20.29 13.08
CA SER A 57 4.24 20.03 13.63
C SER A 57 5.02 19.12 12.68
N SER A 58 6.31 19.41 12.50
CA SER A 58 7.24 18.70 11.60
C SER A 58 7.55 17.25 11.98
N ARG A 59 6.88 16.70 13.02
CA ARG A 59 7.02 15.31 13.46
C ARG A 59 5.72 14.55 13.18
N PHE A 60 5.63 13.96 11.99
CA PHE A 60 4.51 13.10 11.59
C PHE A 60 4.61 11.72 12.26
N TYR A 61 4.08 11.59 13.48
CA TYR A 61 3.81 10.27 14.06
C TYR A 61 2.43 9.80 13.60
N SER A 62 2.37 8.73 12.82
CA SER A 62 1.12 8.04 12.48
C SER A 62 0.91 6.89 13.47
N PRO A 63 0.00 6.99 14.45
CA PRO A 63 -0.22 5.92 15.40
C PRO A 63 -0.74 4.65 14.69
N SER A 64 -0.23 3.49 15.10
CA SER A 64 -0.69 2.18 14.63
C SER A 64 -1.08 1.29 15.81
N ILE A 65 -1.99 0.35 15.56
CA ILE A 65 -2.43 -0.65 16.55
C ILE A 65 -2.28 -2.05 15.98
N ARG A 66 -2.03 -3.03 16.84
CA ARG A 66 -1.99 -4.44 16.46
C ARG A 66 -3.37 -4.90 15.98
N VAL A 67 -3.38 -5.72 14.93
CA VAL A 67 -4.57 -6.42 14.47
C VAL A 67 -4.81 -7.68 15.30
N GLN A 68 -6.02 -8.23 15.23
CA GLN A 68 -6.33 -9.48 15.95
C GLN A 68 -5.57 -10.67 15.33
N PRO A 69 -5.08 -11.64 16.11
CA PRO A 69 -4.51 -12.86 15.54
C PRO A 69 -5.53 -13.59 14.66
N GLY A 70 -5.10 -14.10 13.50
CA GLY A 70 -6.02 -14.82 12.63
C GLY A 70 -5.51 -15.04 11.21
N LYS A 71 -6.43 -15.52 10.37
CA LYS A 71 -6.24 -15.70 8.93
C LYS A 71 -6.51 -14.38 8.21
N TYR A 72 -5.62 -14.03 7.30
CA TYR A 72 -5.71 -12.81 6.50
C TYR A 72 -5.66 -13.16 5.01
N SER A 73 -6.45 -12.41 4.25
CA SER A 73 -6.49 -12.45 2.79
C SER A 73 -5.77 -11.23 2.23
N PHE A 74 -5.32 -11.30 0.97
CA PHE A 74 -4.68 -10.16 0.33
C PHE A 74 -5.03 -10.04 -1.15
N ASN A 75 -4.96 -8.80 -1.64
CA ASN A 75 -4.89 -8.46 -3.06
C ASN A 75 -3.55 -7.77 -3.34
N VAL A 76 -3.01 -7.98 -4.53
CA VAL A 76 -1.81 -7.29 -5.04
C VAL A 76 -2.16 -6.63 -6.36
N TYR A 77 -1.77 -5.38 -6.50
CA TYR A 77 -1.95 -4.56 -7.69
C TYR A 77 -0.62 -3.94 -8.11
N THR A 78 -0.50 -3.64 -9.40
CA THR A 78 0.51 -2.73 -9.94
C THR A 78 -0.19 -1.49 -10.47
N VAL A 79 0.39 -0.31 -10.24
CA VAL A 79 -0.04 0.94 -10.85
C VAL A 79 1.05 1.44 -11.78
N TYR A 80 0.71 1.64 -13.04
CA TYR A 80 1.64 2.13 -14.06
C TYR A 80 0.85 2.92 -15.11
N GLY A 81 1.37 4.08 -15.53
CA GLY A 81 0.69 4.92 -16.52
C GLY A 81 -0.72 5.37 -16.11
N GLY A 82 -1.00 5.47 -14.80
CA GLY A 82 -2.33 5.80 -14.27
C GLY A 82 -3.34 4.65 -14.23
N GLN A 83 -2.96 3.46 -14.71
CA GLN A 83 -3.82 2.28 -14.68
C GLN A 83 -3.51 1.41 -13.46
N VAL A 84 -4.56 0.87 -12.83
CA VAL A 84 -4.46 -0.06 -11.70
C VAL A 84 -4.79 -1.47 -12.19
N ASN A 85 -3.80 -2.37 -12.13
CA ASN A 85 -3.94 -3.74 -12.60
C ASN A 85 -3.77 -4.70 -11.42
N LYS A 86 -4.74 -5.60 -11.21
CA LYS A 86 -4.62 -6.66 -10.20
C LYS A 86 -3.71 -7.77 -10.72
N ILE A 87 -2.67 -8.11 -9.97
CA ILE A 87 -1.65 -9.09 -10.36
C ILE A 87 -1.60 -10.32 -9.44
N GLY A 88 -2.34 -10.31 -8.34
CA GLY A 88 -2.41 -11.46 -7.45
C GLY A 88 -3.45 -11.31 -6.36
N SER A 89 -3.86 -12.45 -5.80
CA SER A 89 -4.69 -12.49 -4.60
C SER A 89 -4.64 -13.84 -3.93
N LYS A 90 -4.89 -13.87 -2.62
CA LYS A 90 -5.19 -15.09 -1.89
C LYS A 90 -6.32 -14.80 -0.91
N PHE A 91 -7.46 -15.43 -1.13
CA PHE A 91 -8.60 -15.38 -0.22
C PHE A 91 -8.81 -16.75 0.38
N LEU A 92 -8.90 -16.79 1.70
CA LEU A 92 -9.09 -18.02 2.45
C LEU A 92 -10.60 -18.30 2.50
N ARG A 93 -11.01 -19.41 1.87
CA ARG A 93 -12.35 -19.99 2.02
C ARG A 93 -12.39 -20.87 3.27
#